data_AF-A0A8G1VHW4-F1
#
_entry.id   AF-A0A8G1VHW4-F1
#
_cell.length_a   1.000
_cell.length_b   1.000
_cell.length_c   1.000
_cell.angle_alpha   90.00
_cell.angle_beta   90.00
_cell.angle_gamma   90.00
#
_symmetry.space_group_name_H-M   'P 1'
#
loop_
_entity.id
_entity.type
_entity.pdbx_description
1 polymer ?
#
loop_
_entity_poly.entity_id
_entity_poly.type
_entity_poly.pdbx_seq_one_letter_code
_entity_poly.pdbx_strand_id
1 'polypeptide(L)'
;MASQNWRSAIGGAVLLSTPVQAILRSYGLSLDKVGSYTVTYFKNKSRTVRVKLPFNPAVEQRMGIKGWHYRVLRSSNFKKMLVLVPDGVITAVHEFIYYTETENDIELHFGNGYQRKVDILVGADGNRSKVSQQAFGDPHLFHTGIRLWLAWCDYIPDIPPNYGVVSHDYQHQTSFFPMLHVGKSRFEWWVVEPSWEGKPVPEDPKAYLMEILEDWAQPMPRSLVATNFDRQIYCWEIYN
;
A
#
# COMPACT_ATOMS: atom_id res chain seq x y z
N MET A 1 -6.03 3.61 28.68
CA MET A 1 -6.28 2.97 27.37
C MET A 1 -5.11 3.31 26.46
N ALA A 2 -4.14 2.41 26.38
CA ALA A 2 -2.85 2.65 25.73
C ALA A 2 -2.93 2.34 24.23
N SER A 3 -2.19 3.15 23.46
CA SER A 3 -2.16 3.29 22.00
C SER A 3 -2.05 1.99 21.20
N GLN A 4 -2.98 1.75 20.28
CA GLN A 4 -2.82 0.75 19.22
C GLN A 4 -1.95 1.33 18.10
N ASN A 5 -0.64 1.40 18.34
CA ASN A 5 0.34 1.98 17.44
C ASN A 5 0.79 0.93 16.40
N TRP A 6 -0.03 0.63 15.38
CA TRP A 6 0.28 -0.38 14.34
C TRP A 6 1.31 0.09 13.28
N ARG A 7 2.05 1.17 13.58
CA ARG A 7 3.25 1.71 12.91
C ARG A 7 3.02 2.19 11.47
N SER A 8 2.46 3.39 11.33
CA SER A 8 2.36 4.26 10.13
C SER A 8 2.03 3.60 8.77
N ALA A 9 0.91 4.00 8.16
CA ALA A 9 0.47 3.58 6.82
C ALA A 9 1.51 3.77 5.69
N ILE A 10 2.56 4.57 5.93
CA ILE A 10 3.62 4.89 4.99
C ILE A 10 4.72 3.78 4.94
N GLY A 11 4.71 2.84 5.88
CA GLY A 11 5.74 1.80 6.00
C GLY A 11 5.58 0.57 5.08
N GLY A 12 4.35 0.26 4.64
CA GLY A 12 4.07 -0.89 3.77
C GLY A 12 4.33 -0.60 2.28
N ALA A 13 4.51 -1.65 1.48
CA ALA A 13 4.64 -1.53 0.02
C ALA A 13 3.29 -1.40 -0.70
N VAL A 14 3.36 -0.83 -1.90
CA VAL A 14 2.22 -0.65 -2.80
C VAL A 14 2.62 -1.07 -4.22
N LEU A 15 1.63 -1.54 -4.97
CA LEU A 15 1.72 -1.84 -6.38
C LEU A 15 1.48 -0.56 -7.19
N LEU A 16 2.47 -0.14 -7.98
CA LEU A 16 2.28 0.90 -9.00
C LEU A 16 2.09 0.25 -10.37
N SER A 17 0.89 0.33 -10.92
CA SER A 17 0.57 -0.23 -12.24
C SER A 17 1.18 0.61 -13.37
N THR A 18 1.30 0.04 -14.56
CA THR A 18 1.85 0.74 -15.74
C THR A 18 1.17 2.11 -16.00
N PRO A 19 -0.18 2.25 -15.94
CA PRO A 19 -0.81 3.56 -16.07
C PRO A 19 -0.40 4.56 -14.98
N VAL A 20 -0.34 4.12 -13.73
CA VAL A 20 0.08 4.98 -12.60
C VAL A 20 1.53 5.42 -12.78
N GLN A 21 2.42 4.52 -13.19
CA GLN A 21 3.82 4.85 -13.47
C GLN A 21 3.93 5.84 -14.64
N ALA A 22 3.12 5.71 -15.68
CA ALA A 22 3.10 6.66 -16.79
C ALA A 22 2.68 8.07 -16.33
N ILE A 23 1.68 8.17 -15.47
CA ILE A 23 1.22 9.44 -14.88
C ILE A 23 2.31 10.06 -13.99
N LEU A 24 2.94 9.27 -13.11
CA LEU A 24 4.02 9.76 -12.27
C LEU A 24 5.21 10.26 -13.11
N ARG A 25 5.55 9.54 -14.19
CA ARG A 25 6.58 9.99 -15.14
C ARG A 25 6.20 11.29 -15.83
N SER A 26 4.93 11.49 -16.22
CA SER A 26 4.50 12.77 -16.80
C SER A 26 4.59 13.94 -15.81
N TYR A 27 4.55 13.68 -14.50
CA TYR A 27 4.83 14.68 -13.47
C TYR A 27 6.32 14.87 -13.16
N GLY A 28 7.22 14.26 -13.94
CA GLY A 28 8.67 14.40 -13.77
C GLY A 28 9.31 13.41 -12.80
N LEU A 29 8.55 12.46 -12.25
CA LEU A 29 9.12 11.42 -11.40
C LEU A 29 9.96 10.44 -12.23
N SER A 30 11.26 10.36 -11.95
CA SER A 30 12.10 9.32 -12.55
C SER A 30 11.63 7.93 -12.10
N LEU A 31 11.41 7.05 -13.08
CA LEU A 31 11.09 5.64 -12.87
C LEU A 31 12.32 4.78 -12.55
N ASP A 32 13.52 5.37 -12.59
CA ASP A 32 14.75 4.65 -12.31
C ASP A 32 14.76 4.17 -10.85
N LYS A 33 15.00 2.86 -10.69
CA LYS A 33 15.04 2.19 -9.39
C LYS A 33 13.78 2.46 -8.56
N VAL A 34 12.62 2.72 -9.18
CA VAL A 34 11.34 2.89 -8.48
C VAL A 34 10.89 1.55 -7.90
N GLY A 35 11.09 0.45 -8.61
CA GLY A 35 10.82 -0.91 -8.12
C GLY A 35 11.38 -1.97 -9.06
N SER A 36 10.95 -3.21 -8.85
CA SER A 36 11.25 -4.33 -9.75
C SER A 36 10.02 -4.66 -10.59
N TYR A 37 10.20 -4.85 -11.90
CA TYR A 37 9.15 -5.47 -12.71
C TYR A 37 8.95 -6.92 -12.27
N THR A 38 7.71 -7.40 -12.36
CA THR A 38 7.36 -8.74 -11.88
C THR A 38 6.36 -9.42 -12.80
N VAL A 39 6.64 -10.67 -13.18
CA VAL A 39 5.67 -11.60 -13.74
C VAL A 39 4.86 -12.19 -12.59
N THR A 40 3.54 -11.99 -12.62
CA THR A 40 2.63 -12.49 -11.59
C THR A 40 2.15 -13.90 -11.93
N TYR A 41 2.24 -14.79 -10.96
CA TYR A 41 1.65 -16.13 -11.02
C TYR A 41 0.52 -16.23 -10.00
N PHE A 42 -0.59 -16.83 -10.41
CA PHE A 42 -1.64 -17.27 -9.51
C PHE A 42 -1.46 -18.75 -9.24
N LYS A 43 -1.35 -19.12 -7.97
CA LYS A 43 -1.10 -20.50 -7.53
C LYS A 43 -2.06 -20.90 -6.41
N ASN A 44 -2.25 -22.19 -6.20
CA ASN A 44 -2.80 -22.66 -4.92
C ASN A 44 -1.71 -22.66 -3.83
N LYS A 45 -2.10 -22.91 -2.58
CA LYS A 45 -1.19 -23.10 -1.42
C LYS A 45 -0.03 -24.08 -1.71
N SER A 46 -0.28 -25.13 -2.50
CA SER A 46 0.67 -26.21 -2.82
C SER A 46 1.52 -25.99 -4.09
N ARG A 47 1.63 -24.76 -4.61
CA ARG A 47 2.45 -24.34 -5.79
C ARG A 47 1.89 -24.64 -7.18
N THR A 48 0.76 -25.33 -7.30
CA THR A 48 0.14 -25.60 -8.61
C THR A 48 -0.20 -24.28 -9.28
N VAL A 49 0.37 -24.05 -10.47
CA VAL A 49 0.10 -22.85 -11.27
C VAL A 49 -1.32 -22.94 -11.82
N ARG A 50 -2.12 -21.91 -11.56
CA ARG A 50 -3.44 -21.73 -12.17
C ARG A 50 -3.34 -20.80 -13.37
N VAL A 51 -2.66 -19.67 -13.18
CA VAL A 51 -2.48 -18.64 -14.22
C VAL A 51 -1.08 -18.07 -14.11
N LYS A 52 -0.45 -17.81 -15.26
CA LYS A 52 0.69 -16.91 -15.38
C LYS A 52 0.19 -15.68 -16.12
N LEU A 53 0.41 -14.49 -15.57
CA LEU A 53 0.08 -13.25 -16.25
C LEU A 53 1.33 -12.76 -17.01
N PRO A 54 1.45 -13.02 -18.33
CA PRO A 54 2.60 -12.60 -19.11
C PRO A 54 2.55 -11.09 -19.35
N PHE A 55 3.68 -10.50 -19.71
CA PHE A 55 3.72 -9.12 -20.17
C PHE A 55 3.09 -8.98 -21.57
N ASN A 56 2.61 -7.78 -21.87
CA ASN A 56 2.09 -7.44 -23.19
C ASN A 56 3.10 -6.56 -23.93
N PRO A 57 3.80 -7.08 -24.96
CA PRO A 57 4.83 -6.34 -25.69
C PRO A 57 4.35 -5.01 -26.28
N ALA A 58 3.10 -4.96 -26.77
CA ALA A 58 2.55 -3.74 -27.33
C ALA A 58 2.34 -2.65 -26.28
N VAL A 59 1.94 -3.03 -25.05
CA VAL A 59 1.83 -2.11 -23.92
C VAL A 59 3.22 -1.62 -23.50
N GLU A 60 4.19 -2.53 -23.38
CA GLU A 60 5.56 -2.16 -23.02
C GLU A 60 6.17 -1.18 -24.02
N GLN A 61 6.02 -1.45 -25.32
CA GLN A 61 6.49 -0.58 -26.39
C GLN A 61 5.81 0.79 -26.33
N ARG A 62 4.48 0.83 -26.21
CA ARG A 62 3.72 2.09 -26.22
C ARG A 62 3.97 2.94 -24.98
N MET A 63 4.16 2.30 -23.82
CA MET A 63 4.37 3.00 -22.55
C MET A 63 5.85 3.26 -22.26
N GLY A 64 6.78 2.55 -22.90
CA GLY A 64 8.20 2.57 -22.54
C GLY A 64 8.44 2.12 -21.08
N ILE A 65 7.59 1.24 -20.57
CA ILE A 65 7.61 0.71 -19.19
C ILE A 65 7.49 -0.80 -19.29
N LYS A 66 8.46 -1.52 -18.71
CA LYS A 66 8.48 -2.98 -18.74
C LYS A 66 7.51 -3.56 -17.71
N GLY A 67 6.75 -4.59 -18.06
CA GLY A 67 5.81 -5.28 -17.19
C GLY A 67 4.53 -4.50 -16.86
N TRP A 68 3.71 -5.10 -15.98
CA TRP A 68 2.40 -4.57 -15.60
C TRP A 68 2.40 -3.67 -14.37
N HIS A 69 3.32 -3.93 -13.44
CA HIS A 69 3.37 -3.24 -12.16
C HIS A 69 4.70 -3.42 -11.45
N TYR A 70 5.09 -2.41 -10.66
CA TYR A 70 6.27 -2.41 -9.79
C TYR A 70 5.84 -2.33 -8.33
N ARG A 71 6.52 -3.09 -7.47
CA ARG A 71 6.38 -2.93 -6.02
C ARG A 71 7.37 -1.92 -5.48
N VAL A 72 6.85 -1.01 -4.65
CA VAL A 72 7.59 0.09 -4.05
C VAL A 72 7.15 0.29 -2.61
N LEU A 73 8.04 0.67 -1.71
CA LEU A 73 7.60 1.16 -0.40
C LEU A 73 6.90 2.51 -0.56
N ARG A 74 5.74 2.69 0.11
CA ARG A 74 5.01 3.96 0.10
C ARG A 74 5.92 5.12 0.53
N SER A 75 6.66 4.95 1.62
CA SER A 75 7.66 5.92 2.12
C SER A 75 8.66 6.37 1.05
N SER A 76 9.19 5.42 0.28
CA SER A 76 10.19 5.71 -0.75
C SER A 76 9.57 6.43 -1.93
N ASN A 77 8.34 6.06 -2.31
CA ASN A 77 7.62 6.72 -3.38
C ASN A 77 7.20 8.15 -2.99
N PHE A 78 6.64 8.33 -1.79
CA PHE A 78 6.30 9.65 -1.26
C PHE A 78 7.54 10.55 -1.19
N LYS A 79 8.68 10.04 -0.70
CA LYS A 79 9.92 10.82 -0.69
C LYS A 79 10.32 11.31 -2.08
N LYS A 80 10.20 10.47 -3.12
CA LYS A 80 10.49 10.88 -4.50
C LYS A 80 9.49 11.92 -5.01
N MET A 81 8.20 11.75 -4.70
CA MET A 81 7.15 12.70 -5.09
C MET A 81 7.35 14.06 -4.40
N LEU A 82 7.70 14.07 -3.11
CA LEU A 82 7.92 15.30 -2.34
C LEU A 82 9.08 16.15 -2.87
N VAL A 83 10.09 15.55 -3.49
CA VAL A 83 11.19 16.30 -4.15
C VAL A 83 10.70 17.12 -5.35
N LEU A 84 9.57 16.74 -5.95
CA LEU A 84 8.96 17.44 -7.08
C LEU A 84 7.97 18.53 -6.64
N VAL A 85 7.60 18.56 -5.36
CA VAL A 85 6.67 19.55 -4.82
C VAL A 85 7.46 20.83 -4.51
N PRO A 86 7.09 21.99 -5.07
CA PRO A 86 7.78 23.24 -4.77
C PRO A 86 7.73 23.61 -3.28
N ASP A 87 8.76 24.32 -2.83
CA ASP A 87 8.82 24.83 -1.47
C ASP A 87 7.60 25.73 -1.15
N GLY A 88 7.09 25.62 0.07
CA GLY A 88 5.95 26.40 0.56
C GLY A 88 4.57 25.88 0.12
N VAL A 89 4.48 24.87 -0.77
CA VAL A 89 3.19 24.29 -1.17
C VAL A 89 2.56 23.46 -0.05
N ILE A 90 3.36 22.70 0.71
CA ILE A 90 2.87 21.86 1.80
C ILE A 90 3.09 22.58 3.13
N THR A 91 2.00 22.76 3.88
CA THR A 91 2.04 23.23 5.28
C THR A 91 1.51 22.12 6.18
N ALA A 92 2.36 21.53 7.01
CA ALA A 92 1.99 20.46 7.93
C ALA A 92 1.28 20.99 9.19
N VAL A 93 0.73 20.09 10.02
CA VAL A 93 0.07 20.42 11.31
C VAL A 93 -1.17 21.30 11.14
N HIS A 94 -1.91 21.09 10.06
CA HIS A 94 -3.17 21.76 9.75
C HIS A 94 -4.25 20.70 9.53
N GLU A 95 -4.78 20.15 10.61
CA GLU A 95 -5.92 19.21 10.53
C GLU A 95 -7.17 19.99 10.14
N PHE A 96 -7.75 19.67 8.98
CA PHE A 96 -9.00 20.26 8.53
C PHE A 96 -10.16 19.87 9.47
N ILE A 97 -11.06 20.81 9.76
CA ILE A 97 -12.25 20.58 10.60
C ILE A 97 -13.53 20.74 9.79
N TYR A 98 -13.74 21.90 9.17
CA TYR A 98 -14.90 22.20 8.34
C TYR A 98 -14.59 23.37 7.40
N TYR A 99 -15.45 23.60 6.41
CA TYR A 99 -15.42 24.79 5.56
C TYR A 99 -16.73 25.57 5.66
N THR A 100 -16.71 26.85 5.30
CA THR A 100 -17.92 27.62 4.98
C THR A 100 -17.82 28.09 3.54
N GLU A 101 -18.93 28.06 2.82
CA GLU A 101 -19.00 28.53 1.44
C GLU A 101 -19.76 29.85 1.40
N THR A 102 -19.18 30.84 0.75
CA THR A 102 -19.80 32.13 0.46
C THR A 102 -20.06 32.25 -1.05
N GLU A 103 -20.66 33.35 -1.50
CA GLU A 103 -20.88 33.57 -2.94
C GLU A 103 -19.58 33.60 -3.76
N ASN A 104 -18.44 33.93 -3.14
CA ASN A 104 -17.18 34.18 -3.85
C ASN A 104 -16.00 33.32 -3.38
N ASP A 105 -16.07 32.73 -2.18
CA ASP A 105 -14.94 32.02 -1.59
C ASP A 105 -15.38 30.85 -0.69
N ILE A 106 -14.42 29.98 -0.41
CA ILE A 106 -14.52 28.91 0.58
C ILE A 106 -13.55 29.24 1.71
N GLU A 107 -14.06 29.43 2.93
CA GLU A 107 -13.25 29.64 4.12
C GLU A 107 -13.03 28.31 4.85
N LEU A 108 -11.77 27.91 4.96
CA LEU A 108 -11.34 26.67 5.60
C LEU A 108 -11.01 26.92 7.06
N HIS A 109 -11.47 26.03 7.94
CA HIS A 109 -11.17 26.07 9.38
C HIS A 109 -10.37 24.85 9.81
N PHE A 110 -9.26 25.09 10.50
CA PHE A 110 -8.33 24.05 10.95
C PHE A 110 -8.31 23.94 12.49
N GLY A 111 -7.93 22.76 13.00
CA GLY A 111 -7.97 22.45 14.44
C GLY A 111 -7.01 23.28 15.28
N ASN A 112 -6.00 23.89 14.67
CA ASN A 112 -5.08 24.83 15.30
C ASN A 112 -5.63 26.28 15.34
N GLY A 113 -6.86 26.50 14.92
CA GLY A 113 -7.50 27.83 14.83
C GLY A 113 -7.12 28.62 13.58
N TYR A 114 -6.21 28.12 12.74
CA TYR A 114 -5.88 28.75 11.46
C TYR A 114 -7.09 28.75 10.53
N GLN A 115 -7.23 29.82 9.75
CA GLN A 115 -8.29 30.00 8.77
C GLN A 115 -7.69 30.43 7.44
N ARG A 116 -8.29 29.99 6.34
CA ARG A 116 -7.82 30.34 5.00
C ARG A 116 -8.96 30.38 3.99
N LYS A 117 -9.04 31.47 3.24
CA LYS A 117 -9.93 31.59 2.08
C LYS A 117 -9.28 31.05 0.82
N VAL A 118 -10.06 30.30 0.03
CA VAL A 118 -9.65 29.71 -1.26
C VAL A 118 -10.79 29.75 -2.25
N ASP A 119 -10.48 29.71 -3.54
CA ASP A 119 -11.49 29.62 -4.60
C ASP A 119 -11.99 28.17 -4.82
N ILE A 120 -11.12 27.19 -4.59
CA ILE A 120 -11.40 25.76 -4.78
C ILE A 120 -10.82 24.96 -3.62
N LEU A 121 -11.63 24.03 -3.10
CA LEU A 121 -11.23 23.03 -2.12
C LEU A 121 -11.22 21.63 -2.76
N VAL A 122 -10.08 20.93 -2.65
CA VAL A 122 -9.96 19.52 -3.08
C VAL A 122 -9.82 18.64 -1.84
N GLY A 123 -10.81 17.76 -1.60
CA GLY A 123 -10.79 16.77 -0.52
C GLY A 123 -9.87 15.59 -0.85
N ALA A 124 -8.60 15.68 -0.44
CA ALA A 124 -7.60 14.61 -0.57
C ALA A 124 -7.17 14.05 0.80
N ASP A 125 -8.06 14.07 1.77
CA ASP A 125 -7.86 13.77 3.20
C ASP A 125 -8.18 12.31 3.60
N GLY A 126 -8.26 11.41 2.61
CA GLY A 126 -8.35 9.96 2.82
C GLY A 126 -9.78 9.41 2.93
N ASN A 127 -9.90 8.13 3.31
CA ASN A 127 -11.20 7.43 3.33
C ASN A 127 -12.18 7.95 4.39
N ARG A 128 -11.68 8.59 5.45
CA ARG A 128 -12.48 9.26 6.48
C ARG A 128 -12.51 10.79 6.24
N SER A 129 -12.61 11.18 4.97
CA SER A 129 -12.57 12.58 4.54
C SER A 129 -13.66 13.42 5.21
N LYS A 130 -13.25 14.47 5.91
CA LYS A 130 -14.17 15.46 6.50
C LYS A 130 -14.71 16.39 5.42
N VAL A 131 -13.93 16.66 4.38
CA VAL A 131 -14.38 17.44 3.22
C VAL A 131 -15.55 16.72 2.52
N SER A 132 -15.39 15.44 2.21
CA SER A 132 -16.44 14.62 1.60
C SER A 132 -17.66 14.47 2.53
N GLN A 133 -17.43 14.30 3.84
CA GLN A 133 -18.53 14.21 4.81
C GLN A 133 -19.40 15.46 4.84
N GLN A 134 -18.78 16.64 4.82
CA GLN A 134 -19.52 17.89 4.81
C GLN A 134 -20.26 18.12 3.49
N ALA A 135 -19.65 17.75 2.36
CA ALA A 135 -20.25 17.94 1.04
C ALA A 135 -21.39 16.95 0.75
N PHE A 136 -21.27 15.69 1.20
CA PHE A 136 -22.13 14.59 0.75
C PHE A 136 -22.80 13.78 1.88
N GLY A 137 -22.49 14.08 3.15
CA GLY A 137 -22.97 13.34 4.30
C GLY A 137 -22.06 12.18 4.70
N ASP A 138 -22.52 11.35 5.64
CA ASP A 138 -21.75 10.20 6.16
C ASP A 138 -21.41 9.22 5.02
N PRO A 139 -20.13 8.86 4.80
CA PRO A 139 -19.74 7.88 3.79
C PRO A 139 -20.26 6.47 4.07
N HIS A 140 -20.80 6.20 5.27
CA HIS A 140 -21.31 4.89 5.68
C HIS A 140 -20.28 3.76 5.51
N LEU A 141 -19.02 4.05 5.88
CA LEU A 141 -17.93 3.08 5.79
C LEU A 141 -18.26 1.80 6.56
N PHE A 142 -18.03 0.66 5.94
CA PHE A 142 -18.26 -0.65 6.54
C PHE A 142 -17.01 -1.52 6.45
N HIS A 143 -16.85 -2.40 7.44
CA HIS A 143 -15.80 -3.39 7.45
C HIS A 143 -16.04 -4.42 6.35
N THR A 144 -15.07 -4.65 5.47
CA THR A 144 -15.24 -5.50 4.26
C THR A 144 -15.13 -7.01 4.54
N GLY A 145 -14.97 -7.39 5.80
CA GLY A 145 -14.91 -8.78 6.24
C GLY A 145 -13.51 -9.40 6.18
N ILE A 146 -12.46 -8.60 5.98
CA ILE A 146 -11.08 -9.06 5.87
C ILE A 146 -10.09 -8.17 6.64
N ARG A 147 -9.00 -8.81 7.07
CA ARG A 147 -7.81 -8.18 7.65
C ARG A 147 -6.62 -8.47 6.74
N LEU A 148 -5.75 -7.47 6.57
CA LEU A 148 -4.51 -7.55 5.82
C LEU A 148 -3.31 -7.45 6.77
N TRP A 149 -2.48 -8.48 6.77
CA TRP A 149 -1.10 -8.42 7.23
C TRP A 149 -0.21 -8.07 6.05
N LEU A 150 0.41 -6.90 6.08
CA LEU A 150 1.31 -6.44 5.04
C LEU A 150 2.71 -6.29 5.62
N ALA A 151 3.71 -6.80 4.92
CA ALA A 151 5.08 -6.70 5.37
C ALA A 151 6.07 -6.58 4.22
N TRP A 152 7.30 -6.27 4.60
CA TRP A 152 8.44 -6.44 3.73
C TRP A 152 9.62 -7.06 4.48
N CYS A 153 10.47 -7.76 3.76
CA CYS A 153 11.60 -8.48 4.33
C CYS A 153 12.88 -8.27 3.53
N ASP A 154 13.98 -8.68 4.15
CA ASP A 154 15.28 -8.70 3.50
C ASP A 154 15.34 -9.72 2.35
N TYR A 155 16.45 -9.72 1.64
CA TYR A 155 16.63 -10.61 0.48
C TYR A 155 16.55 -12.08 0.89
N ILE A 156 15.76 -12.85 0.15
CA ILE A 156 15.62 -14.30 0.28
C ILE A 156 16.38 -14.96 -0.89
N PRO A 157 17.38 -15.82 -0.65
CA PRO A 157 18.10 -16.50 -1.73
C PRO A 157 17.22 -17.49 -2.48
N ASP A 158 17.62 -17.82 -3.70
CA ASP A 158 16.99 -18.83 -4.58
C ASP A 158 15.57 -18.49 -5.04
N ILE A 159 15.19 -17.21 -4.96
CA ILE A 159 13.97 -16.70 -5.58
C ILE A 159 14.31 -16.16 -6.97
N PRO A 160 13.69 -16.68 -8.05
CA PRO A 160 13.95 -16.18 -9.39
C PRO A 160 13.71 -14.66 -9.50
N PRO A 161 14.50 -13.93 -10.29
CA PRO A 161 14.26 -12.52 -10.49
C PRO A 161 12.91 -12.29 -11.18
N ASN A 162 12.24 -11.19 -10.85
CA ASN A 162 10.96 -10.77 -11.45
C ASN A 162 9.84 -11.81 -11.30
N TYR A 163 9.89 -12.64 -10.25
CA TYR A 163 8.91 -13.68 -9.96
C TYR A 163 8.10 -13.30 -8.73
N GLY A 164 6.78 -13.14 -8.92
CA GLY A 164 5.84 -12.85 -7.84
C GLY A 164 4.65 -13.78 -7.91
N VAL A 165 4.10 -14.11 -6.75
CA VAL A 165 3.02 -15.09 -6.63
C VAL A 165 1.90 -14.48 -5.81
N VAL A 166 0.67 -14.60 -6.30
CA VAL A 166 -0.54 -14.54 -5.48
C VAL A 166 -1.02 -15.98 -5.32
N SER A 167 -1.24 -16.39 -4.09
CA SER A 167 -1.69 -17.74 -3.78
C SER A 167 -2.81 -17.74 -2.76
N HIS A 168 -3.65 -18.77 -2.79
CA HIS A 168 -4.79 -18.86 -1.88
C HIS A 168 -5.04 -20.31 -1.45
N ASP A 169 -5.67 -20.46 -0.30
CA ASP A 169 -6.44 -21.64 0.07
C ASP A 169 -7.94 -21.27 0.19
N TYR A 170 -8.70 -21.97 1.02
CA TYR A 170 -10.13 -21.71 1.21
C TYR A 170 -10.43 -20.59 2.24
N GLN A 171 -9.44 -20.21 3.06
CA GLN A 171 -9.56 -19.19 4.11
C GLN A 171 -8.66 -17.98 3.87
N HIS A 172 -7.45 -18.20 3.36
CA HIS A 172 -6.40 -17.19 3.29
C HIS A 172 -5.96 -16.93 1.87
N GLN A 173 -5.63 -15.67 1.59
CA GLN A 173 -4.87 -15.28 0.41
C GLN A 173 -3.52 -14.76 0.85
N THR A 174 -2.46 -15.10 0.12
CA THR A 174 -1.11 -14.64 0.43
C THR A 174 -0.38 -14.26 -0.83
N SER A 175 0.68 -13.50 -0.66
CA SER A 175 1.53 -13.16 -1.78
C SER A 175 2.92 -12.78 -1.34
N PHE A 176 3.85 -12.87 -2.28
CA PHE A 176 5.11 -12.16 -2.22
C PHE A 176 5.47 -11.59 -3.59
N PHE A 177 6.17 -10.46 -3.57
CA PHE A 177 6.63 -9.76 -4.76
C PHE A 177 8.02 -9.15 -4.52
N PRO A 178 8.95 -9.21 -5.50
CA PRO A 178 10.21 -8.52 -5.41
C PRO A 178 9.99 -7.01 -5.47
N MET A 179 10.73 -6.29 -4.65
CA MET A 179 10.72 -4.83 -4.60
C MET A 179 12.15 -4.29 -4.49
N LEU A 180 12.31 -2.99 -4.74
CA LEU A 180 13.55 -2.28 -4.45
C LEU A 180 13.35 -1.35 -3.26
N HIS A 181 14.26 -1.40 -2.30
CA HIS A 181 14.31 -0.45 -1.20
C HIS A 181 15.73 0.08 -1.03
N VAL A 182 15.90 1.40 -1.20
CA VAL A 182 17.21 2.08 -1.18
C VAL A 182 18.24 1.39 -2.09
N GLY A 183 17.79 1.00 -3.29
CA GLY A 183 18.61 0.31 -4.28
C GLY A 183 18.93 -1.16 -3.98
N LYS A 184 18.46 -1.72 -2.85
CA LYS A 184 18.64 -3.12 -2.49
C LYS A 184 17.42 -3.94 -2.86
N SER A 185 17.65 -5.16 -3.37
CA SER A 185 16.60 -6.15 -3.60
C SER A 185 16.00 -6.59 -2.26
N ARG A 186 14.68 -6.54 -2.19
CA ARG A 186 13.85 -6.90 -1.03
C ARG A 186 12.57 -7.58 -1.53
N PHE A 187 11.75 -8.05 -0.61
CA PHE A 187 10.44 -8.58 -0.94
C PHE A 187 9.36 -7.88 -0.12
N GLU A 188 8.25 -7.56 -0.75
CA GLU A 188 6.98 -7.37 -0.07
C GLU A 188 6.30 -8.73 0.04
N TRP A 189 5.61 -8.98 1.15
CA TRP A 189 4.68 -10.08 1.26
C TRP A 189 3.45 -9.66 2.06
N TRP A 190 2.36 -10.38 1.87
CA TRP A 190 1.14 -10.15 2.63
C TRP A 190 0.31 -11.41 2.82
N VAL A 191 -0.56 -11.37 3.83
CA VAL A 191 -1.59 -12.36 4.14
C VAL A 191 -2.90 -11.63 4.36
N VAL A 192 -3.93 -12.03 3.63
CA VAL A 192 -5.32 -11.63 3.83
C VAL A 192 -6.05 -12.78 4.51
N GLU A 193 -6.75 -12.47 5.60
CA GLU A 193 -7.57 -13.41 6.36
C GLU A 193 -8.99 -12.88 6.57
N PRO A 194 -9.98 -13.74 6.87
CA PRO A 194 -11.31 -13.30 7.27
C PRO A 194 -11.27 -12.55 8.61
N SER A 195 -11.97 -11.42 8.70
CA SER A 195 -12.02 -10.57 9.90
C SER A 195 -13.37 -9.86 10.06
N TRP A 196 -13.59 -9.20 11.20
CA TRP A 196 -14.79 -8.41 11.48
C TRP A 196 -14.49 -7.30 12.50
N GLU A 197 -15.42 -6.34 12.59
CA GLU A 197 -15.31 -5.22 13.53
C GLU A 197 -15.11 -5.72 14.97
N GLY A 198 -14.04 -5.28 15.62
CA GLY A 198 -13.72 -5.70 16.99
C GLY A 198 -13.09 -7.09 17.13
N LYS A 199 -12.79 -7.81 16.03
CA LYS A 199 -12.01 -9.06 16.11
C LYS A 199 -10.67 -8.78 16.79
N PRO A 200 -10.29 -9.51 17.86
CA PRO A 200 -8.99 -9.32 18.50
C PRO A 200 -7.82 -9.45 17.52
N VAL A 201 -6.80 -8.62 17.68
CA VAL A 201 -5.52 -8.75 16.98
C VAL A 201 -4.61 -9.64 17.83
N PRO A 202 -3.98 -10.69 17.26
CA PRO A 202 -3.05 -11.54 18.00
C PRO A 202 -1.93 -10.73 18.66
N GLU A 203 -1.60 -11.07 19.91
CA GLU A 203 -0.53 -10.40 20.67
C GLU A 203 0.86 -10.70 20.10
N ASP A 204 1.04 -11.91 19.53
CA ASP A 204 2.24 -12.31 18.78
C ASP A 204 1.89 -12.56 17.30
N PRO A 205 1.97 -11.52 16.45
CA PRO A 205 1.75 -11.64 15.02
C PRO A 205 2.68 -12.65 14.33
N LYS A 206 3.90 -12.85 14.84
CA LYS A 206 4.87 -13.73 14.21
C LYS A 206 4.47 -15.18 14.41
N ALA A 207 4.20 -15.58 15.66
CA ALA A 207 3.74 -16.93 15.96
C ALA A 207 2.42 -17.24 15.22
N TYR A 208 1.49 -16.29 15.22
CA TYR A 208 0.21 -16.43 14.52
C TYR A 208 0.37 -16.63 13.01
N LEU A 209 1.18 -15.80 12.34
CA LEU A 209 1.39 -15.93 10.89
C LEU A 209 2.24 -17.15 10.51
N MET A 210 3.13 -17.61 11.40
CA MET A 210 3.85 -18.87 11.21
C MET A 210 2.90 -20.06 11.14
N GLU A 211 1.90 -20.12 12.01
CA GLU A 211 0.87 -21.18 11.99
C GLU A 211 0.07 -21.16 10.68
N ILE A 212 -0.35 -19.97 10.22
CA ILE A 212 -1.06 -19.83 8.94
C ILE A 212 -0.20 -20.29 7.75
N LEU A 213 1.09 -19.95 7.77
CA LEU A 213 1.99 -20.12 6.63
C LEU A 213 2.84 -21.39 6.64
N GLU A 214 2.78 -22.22 7.68
CA GLU A 214 3.65 -23.40 7.87
C GLU A 214 3.70 -24.30 6.62
N ASP A 215 2.52 -24.70 6.13
CA ASP A 215 2.37 -25.58 4.97
C ASP A 215 2.31 -24.84 3.62
N TRP A 216 2.59 -23.53 3.61
CA TRP A 216 2.58 -22.78 2.37
C TRP A 216 3.82 -23.05 1.54
N ALA A 217 3.62 -23.02 0.23
CA ALA A 217 4.68 -22.91 -0.76
C ALA A 217 5.76 -21.89 -0.36
N GLN A 218 7.02 -22.26 -0.57
CA GLN A 218 8.11 -21.30 -0.52
C GLN A 218 7.87 -20.17 -1.54
N PRO A 219 8.22 -18.91 -1.19
CA PRO A 219 9.00 -18.49 -0.03
C PRO A 219 8.20 -18.09 1.21
N MET A 220 6.88 -18.31 1.28
CA MET A 220 6.04 -17.71 2.33
C MET A 220 6.56 -17.95 3.77
N PRO A 221 6.94 -19.17 4.19
CA PRO A 221 7.54 -19.38 5.51
C PRO A 221 8.87 -18.63 5.71
N ARG A 222 9.73 -18.60 4.67
CA ARG A 222 11.03 -17.92 4.71
C ARG A 222 10.87 -16.40 4.78
N SER A 223 9.81 -15.85 4.21
CA SER A 223 9.49 -14.42 4.30
C SER A 223 9.31 -13.99 5.76
N LEU A 224 8.63 -14.80 6.58
CA LEU A 224 8.48 -14.53 8.01
C LEU A 224 9.84 -14.50 8.73
N VAL A 225 10.71 -15.47 8.45
CA VAL A 225 12.05 -15.54 9.06
C VAL A 225 12.90 -14.32 8.68
N ALA A 226 12.79 -13.85 7.44
CA ALA A 226 13.53 -12.70 6.93
C ALA A 226 12.92 -11.32 7.32
N THR A 227 11.80 -11.31 8.06
CA THR A 227 11.08 -10.09 8.45
C THR A 227 11.46 -9.66 9.87
N ASN A 228 11.80 -8.38 10.03
CA ASN A 228 11.85 -7.73 11.33
C ASN A 228 10.43 -7.29 11.74
N PHE A 229 9.78 -8.11 12.57
CA PHE A 229 8.42 -7.91 13.06
C PHE A 229 8.25 -6.68 13.96
N ASP A 230 9.32 -6.08 14.47
CA ASP A 230 9.19 -4.82 15.19
C ASP A 230 8.93 -3.67 14.22
N ARG A 231 9.41 -3.74 12.97
CA ARG A 231 9.46 -2.54 12.11
C ARG A 231 8.79 -2.69 10.75
N GLN A 232 8.56 -3.91 10.30
CA GLN A 232 8.27 -4.20 8.89
C GLN A 232 6.96 -4.98 8.67
N ILE A 233 6.12 -5.10 9.70
CA ILE A 233 4.80 -5.74 9.63
C ILE A 233 3.74 -4.70 10.00
N TYR A 234 2.62 -4.74 9.28
CA TYR A 234 1.48 -3.85 9.45
C TYR A 234 0.20 -4.70 9.41
N CYS A 235 -0.77 -4.36 10.24
CA CYS A 235 -2.06 -5.05 10.33
C CYS A 235 -3.18 -4.04 10.09
N TRP A 236 -3.95 -4.23 9.01
CA TRP A 236 -5.05 -3.34 8.61
C TRP A 236 -6.36 -4.09 8.53
N GLU A 237 -7.36 -3.61 9.26
CA GLU A 237 -8.76 -3.90 8.92
C GLU A 237 -9.14 -3.10 7.67
N ILE A 238 -9.84 -3.74 6.74
CA ILE A 238 -10.18 -3.14 5.46
C ILE A 238 -11.61 -2.63 5.48
N TYR A 239 -11.77 -1.33 5.25
CA TYR A 239 -13.05 -0.65 5.16
C TYR A 239 -13.29 -0.14 3.74
N ASN A 240 -14.56 -0.08 3.35
CA ASN A 240 -15.02 0.57 2.13
C ASN A 240 -16.28 1.39 2.41
#